data_AF-A0AAV9S7W6-F1
#
_entry.id   AF-A0AAV9S7W6-F1
#
_cell.length_a   1.000
_cell.length_b   1.000
_cell.length_c   1.000
_cell.angle_alpha   90.00
_cell.angle_beta   90.00
_cell.angle_gamma   90.00
#
_symmetry.space_group_name_H-M   'P 1'
#
loop_
_entity.id
_entity.type
_entity.pdbx_description
1 polymer ?
#
loop_
_entity_poly.entity_id
_entity_poly.type
_entity_poly.pdbx_seq_one_letter_code
_entity_poly.pdbx_strand_id
1 'polypeptide(L)'
;MSTFIRRYSRYLNEKAMSYRLVAVDFTKMKRGVDGVMRTMNTEKLIKTLPIIQNQLDALLDFQANPNELTNGVINSAFMLLFKDSIRLFAAYNEGVINLLEKYFDMKKNQCKDALDIYKKFLYRMTKLSEFLKVAE
;
A
#
# COMPACT_ATOMS: atom_id res chain seq x y z
N MET A 1 7.37 21.95 9.03
CA MET A 1 6.44 21.96 7.88
C MET A 1 7.08 21.57 6.55
N SER A 2 8.20 22.18 6.11
CA SER A 2 8.83 21.87 4.80
C SER A 2 9.18 20.38 4.59
N THR A 3 9.55 19.67 5.66
CA THR A 3 9.78 18.21 5.63
C THR A 3 8.52 17.44 5.24
N PHE A 4 7.37 17.75 5.86
CA PHE A 4 6.08 17.10 5.57
C PHE A 4 5.58 17.43 4.16
N ILE A 5 5.83 18.64 3.66
CA ILE A 5 5.50 19.01 2.28
C ILE A 5 6.27 18.13 1.28
N ARG A 6 7.58 17.94 1.49
CA ARG A 6 8.40 17.08 0.61
C ARG A 6 7.95 15.62 0.65
N ARG A 7 7.65 15.09 1.84
CA ARG A 7 7.16 13.71 2.02
C ARG A 7 5.78 13.51 1.39
N TYR A 8 4.86 14.44 1.60
CA TYR A 8 3.52 14.39 1.00
C TYR A 8 3.59 14.51 -0.54
N SER A 9 4.42 15.41 -1.06
CA SER A 9 4.67 15.53 -2.50
C SER A 9 5.21 14.22 -3.09
N ARG A 10 6.17 13.58 -2.42
CA ARG A 10 6.67 12.26 -2.83
C ARG A 10 5.55 11.22 -2.88
N TYR A 11 4.68 11.17 -1.85
CA TYR A 11 3.53 10.28 -1.85
C TYR A 11 2.58 10.54 -3.04
N LEU A 12 2.23 11.79 -3.32
CA LEU A 12 1.35 12.14 -4.45
C LEU A 12 1.97 11.74 -5.79
N ASN A 13 3.27 11.94 -5.97
CA ASN A 13 3.98 11.49 -7.16
C ASN A 13 3.94 9.96 -7.29
N GLU A 14 4.17 9.24 -6.20
CA GLU A 14 4.09 7.77 -6.20
C GLU A 14 2.67 7.27 -6.48
N LYS A 15 1.63 7.95 -5.95
CA LYS A 15 0.22 7.66 -6.25
C LYS A 15 -0.11 7.88 -7.73
N ALA A 16 0.40 8.93 -8.36
CA ALA A 16 0.22 9.16 -9.79
C ALA A 16 0.96 8.10 -10.63
N MET A 17 2.18 7.75 -10.23
CA MET A 17 2.98 6.72 -10.88
C MET A 17 2.34 5.34 -10.78
N SER A 18 1.79 4.99 -9.61
CA SER A 18 1.09 3.72 -9.41
C SER A 18 -0.13 3.63 -10.34
N TYR A 19 -0.94 4.68 -10.40
CA TYR A 19 -2.07 4.76 -11.32
C TYR A 19 -1.64 4.59 -12.77
N ARG A 20 -0.54 5.23 -13.19
CA ARG A 20 0.00 5.12 -14.55
C ARG A 20 0.40 3.68 -14.91
N LEU A 21 0.97 2.93 -13.97
CA LEU A 21 1.47 1.58 -14.22
C LEU A 21 0.35 0.53 -14.32
N VAL A 22 -0.74 0.70 -13.57
CA VAL A 22 -1.84 -0.29 -13.51
C VAL A 22 -3.16 0.18 -14.13
N ALA A 23 -3.22 1.44 -14.57
CA ALA A 23 -4.40 2.11 -15.13
C ALA A 23 -5.64 2.10 -14.21
N VAL A 24 -5.42 2.02 -12.91
CA VAL A 24 -6.50 1.97 -11.92
C VAL A 24 -6.00 2.45 -10.55
N ASP A 25 -6.88 3.06 -9.77
CA ASP A 25 -6.55 3.52 -8.41
C ASP A 25 -6.83 2.38 -7.41
N PHE A 26 -5.77 1.88 -6.76
CA PHE A 26 -5.88 0.84 -5.72
C PHE A 26 -6.85 1.20 -4.60
N THR A 27 -7.02 2.49 -4.29
CA THR A 27 -7.97 2.92 -3.26
C THR A 27 -9.43 2.80 -3.70
N LYS A 28 -9.70 2.74 -5.02
CA LYS A 28 -11.05 2.72 -5.60
C LYS A 28 -11.43 1.38 -6.24
N MET A 29 -10.57 0.37 -6.15
CA MET A 29 -10.84 -0.95 -6.71
C MET A 29 -12.04 -1.65 -6.03
N LYS A 30 -12.75 -2.47 -6.81
CA LYS A 30 -13.72 -3.43 -6.28
C LYS A 30 -13.00 -4.43 -5.36
N ARG A 31 -13.61 -4.71 -4.21
CA ARG A 31 -13.11 -5.56 -3.11
C ARG A 31 -13.98 -6.78 -2.89
N GLY A 32 -13.50 -7.67 -2.02
CA GLY A 32 -14.19 -8.90 -1.65
C GLY A 32 -13.79 -10.08 -2.53
N VAL A 33 -14.57 -11.15 -2.49
CA VAL A 33 -14.28 -12.41 -3.20
C VAL A 33 -14.12 -12.18 -4.71
N ASP A 34 -14.99 -11.34 -5.30
CA ASP A 34 -14.91 -10.93 -6.72
C ASP A 34 -14.10 -9.62 -6.92
N GLY A 35 -13.25 -9.29 -5.96
CA GLY A 35 -12.40 -8.10 -6.00
C GLY A 35 -11.29 -8.23 -7.04
N VAL A 36 -10.81 -7.07 -7.52
CA VAL A 36 -9.78 -7.03 -8.57
C VAL A 36 -8.48 -7.70 -8.09
N MET A 37 -8.07 -7.41 -6.86
CA MET A 37 -6.86 -7.99 -6.28
C MET A 37 -7.03 -9.47 -5.92
N ARG A 38 -8.24 -9.89 -5.56
CA ARG A 38 -8.54 -11.30 -5.24
C ARG A 38 -8.56 -12.22 -6.45
N THR A 39 -9.03 -11.72 -7.59
CA THR A 39 -9.21 -12.53 -8.81
C THR A 39 -8.07 -12.38 -9.82
N MET A 40 -7.11 -11.47 -9.59
CA MET A 40 -5.98 -11.24 -10.48
C MET A 40 -5.16 -12.51 -10.73
N ASN A 41 -4.75 -12.73 -11.99
CA ASN A 41 -3.89 -13.85 -12.36
C ASN A 41 -2.46 -13.70 -11.77
N THR A 42 -1.74 -14.81 -11.60
CA THR A 42 -0.44 -14.85 -10.93
C THR A 42 0.60 -13.92 -11.56
N GLU A 43 0.71 -13.92 -12.89
CA GLU A 43 1.73 -13.12 -13.60
C GLU A 43 1.53 -11.62 -13.39
N LYS A 44 0.28 -11.15 -13.47
CA LYS A 44 -0.06 -9.75 -13.21
C LYS A 44 0.04 -9.44 -11.71
N LEU A 45 -0.36 -10.36 -10.85
CA LEU A 45 -0.33 -10.18 -9.39
C LEU A 45 1.08 -9.95 -8.86
N ILE A 46 2.04 -10.80 -9.26
CA ILE A 46 3.45 -10.68 -8.84
C ILE A 46 4.06 -9.35 -9.28
N LYS A 47 3.64 -8.80 -10.44
CA LYS A 47 4.07 -7.48 -10.92
C LYS A 47 3.33 -6.33 -10.23
N THR A 48 2.10 -6.54 -9.80
CA THR A 48 1.23 -5.51 -9.22
C THR A 48 1.51 -5.27 -7.74
N LEU A 49 1.76 -6.32 -6.97
CA LEU A 49 2.01 -6.22 -5.53
C LEU A 49 3.19 -5.29 -5.18
N PRO A 50 4.33 -5.31 -5.89
CA PRO A 50 5.42 -4.36 -5.68
C PRO A 50 5.01 -2.89 -5.88
N ILE A 51 4.07 -2.62 -6.78
CA ILE A 51 3.59 -1.27 -7.04
C ILE A 51 2.78 -0.75 -5.85
N ILE A 52 1.91 -1.60 -5.28
CA ILE A 52 1.18 -1.28 -4.04
C ILE A 52 2.15 -1.08 -2.89
N GLN A 53 3.17 -1.92 -2.77
CA GLN A 53 4.22 -1.81 -1.74
C GLN A 53 4.93 -0.45 -1.79
N ASN A 54 5.34 -0.01 -2.98
CA ASN A 54 6.04 1.27 -3.14
C ASN A 54 5.15 2.46 -2.81
N GLN A 55 3.89 2.44 -3.24
CA GLN A 55 2.93 3.48 -2.90
C GLN A 55 2.65 3.53 -1.39
N LEU A 56 2.53 2.37 -0.74
CA LEU A 56 2.35 2.28 0.71
C LEU A 56 3.60 2.77 1.46
N ASP A 57 4.81 2.45 0.99
CA ASP A 57 6.04 2.95 1.61
C ASP A 57 6.12 4.48 1.53
N ALA A 58 5.82 5.06 0.37
CA ALA A 58 5.81 6.52 0.21
C ALA A 58 4.76 7.19 1.12
N LEU A 59 3.63 6.51 1.39
CA LEU A 59 2.62 6.96 2.35
C LEU A 59 3.17 6.93 3.78
N LEU A 60 3.71 5.79 4.19
CA LEU A 60 4.20 5.55 5.54
C LEU A 60 5.45 6.40 5.86
N ASP A 61 6.21 6.80 4.84
CA ASP A 61 7.34 7.74 4.94
C ASP A 61 6.92 9.16 5.36
N PHE A 62 5.62 9.46 5.45
CA PHE A 62 5.15 10.72 6.04
C PHE A 62 5.63 10.89 7.49
N GLN A 63 5.63 9.80 8.27
CA GLN A 63 6.22 9.70 9.62
C GLN A 63 6.00 10.95 10.49
N ALA A 64 4.74 11.35 10.66
CA ALA A 64 4.38 12.40 11.61
C ALA A 64 4.15 11.77 12.98
N ASN A 65 4.53 12.48 14.04
CA ASN A 65 4.15 12.16 15.41
C ASN A 65 2.92 12.99 15.82
N PRO A 66 2.12 12.55 16.81
CA PRO A 66 0.94 13.29 17.28
C PRO A 66 1.26 14.74 17.65
N ASN A 67 2.42 14.98 18.27
CA ASN A 67 2.87 16.31 18.70
C ASN A 67 3.21 17.26 17.52
N GLU A 68 3.33 16.74 16.30
CA GLU A 68 3.63 17.53 15.09
C GLU A 68 2.34 17.90 14.32
N LEU A 69 1.21 17.27 14.67
CA LEU A 69 -0.12 17.47 14.08
C LEU A 69 -0.86 18.68 14.68
N THR A 70 -0.21 19.84 14.64
CA THR A 70 -0.60 21.03 15.44
C THR A 70 -1.41 22.08 14.68
N ASN A 71 -1.68 21.89 13.38
CA ASN A 71 -2.39 22.88 12.57
C ASN A 71 -3.32 22.22 11.53
N GLY A 72 -4.32 22.97 11.06
CA GLY A 72 -5.33 22.46 10.13
C GLY A 72 -4.78 21.97 8.80
N VAL A 73 -3.65 22.51 8.32
CA VAL A 73 -3.05 22.11 7.03
C VAL A 73 -2.44 20.71 7.13
N ILE A 74 -1.59 20.47 8.13
CA ILE A 74 -1.00 19.14 8.32
C ILE A 74 -2.04 18.10 8.71
N ASN A 75 -3.04 18.48 9.52
CA ASN A 75 -4.12 17.58 9.93
C ASN A 75 -4.98 17.15 8.75
N SER A 76 -5.26 18.07 7.83
CA SER A 76 -5.99 17.74 6.59
C SER A 76 -5.19 16.80 5.70
N ALA A 77 -3.88 17.04 5.53
CA ALA A 77 -3.01 16.14 4.76
C ALA A 77 -2.93 14.75 5.40
N PHE A 78 -2.75 14.67 6.72
CA PHE A 78 -2.70 13.42 7.46
C PHE A 78 -4.01 12.64 7.36
N MET A 79 -5.17 13.31 7.49
CA MET A 79 -6.48 12.70 7.32
C MET A 79 -6.67 12.07 5.94
N LEU A 80 -6.15 12.71 4.88
CA LEU A 80 -6.18 12.14 3.53
C LEU A 80 -5.26 10.92 3.41
N LEU A 81 -4.04 10.98 3.96
CA LEU A 81 -3.13 9.84 4.01
C LEU A 81 -3.74 8.65 4.78
N PHE A 82 -4.41 8.92 5.90
CA PHE A 82 -5.08 7.90 6.69
C PHE A 82 -6.21 7.21 5.90
N LYS A 83 -7.06 7.98 5.22
CA LYS A 83 -8.12 7.42 4.36
C LYS A 83 -7.56 6.56 3.23
N ASP A 84 -6.42 6.93 2.67
CA ASP A 84 -5.76 6.16 1.63
C ASP A 84 -5.01 4.95 2.19
N SER A 85 -4.44 5.01 3.39
CA SER A 85 -3.69 3.89 4.00
C SER A 85 -4.59 2.69 4.28
N ILE A 86 -5.76 2.92 4.87
CA ILE A 86 -6.77 1.87 5.11
C ILE A 86 -7.18 1.21 3.80
N ARG A 87 -7.37 2.02 2.76
CA ARG A 87 -7.79 1.52 1.45
C ARG A 87 -6.66 0.77 0.74
N LEU A 88 -5.45 1.30 0.71
CA LEU A 88 -4.29 0.66 0.13
C LEU A 88 -3.98 -0.66 0.82
N PHE A 89 -4.02 -0.69 2.15
CA PHE A 89 -3.73 -1.89 2.92
C PHE A 89 -4.71 -3.01 2.63
N ALA A 90 -6.01 -2.72 2.53
CA ALA A 90 -6.99 -3.74 2.20
C ALA A 90 -6.76 -4.33 0.79
N ALA A 91 -6.47 -3.49 -0.22
CA ALA A 91 -6.12 -3.98 -1.56
C ALA A 91 -4.83 -4.81 -1.54
N TYR A 92 -3.86 -4.38 -0.73
CA TYR A 92 -2.61 -5.11 -0.55
C TYR A 92 -2.84 -6.49 0.09
N ASN A 93 -3.64 -6.54 1.16
CA ASN A 93 -4.01 -7.75 1.86
C ASN A 93 -4.73 -8.74 0.94
N GLU A 94 -5.74 -8.29 0.19
CA GLU A 94 -6.41 -9.13 -0.82
C GLU A 94 -5.42 -9.73 -1.83
N GLY A 95 -4.48 -8.93 -2.32
CA GLY A 95 -3.48 -9.41 -3.26
C GLY A 95 -2.52 -10.43 -2.62
N VAL A 96 -2.15 -10.25 -1.35
CA VAL A 96 -1.31 -11.22 -0.63
C VAL A 96 -2.06 -12.52 -0.36
N ILE A 97 -3.33 -12.48 0.00
CA ILE A 97 -4.09 -13.73 0.20
C ILE A 97 -4.23 -14.48 -1.14
N ASN A 98 -4.51 -13.79 -2.25
CA ASN A 98 -4.54 -14.39 -3.60
C ASN A 98 -3.17 -15.01 -3.96
N LEU A 99 -2.07 -14.34 -3.61
CA LEU A 99 -0.72 -14.85 -3.82
C LEU A 99 -0.47 -16.15 -3.05
N LEU A 100 -0.91 -16.22 -1.80
CA LEU A 100 -0.76 -17.40 -0.94
C LEU A 100 -1.64 -18.56 -1.39
N GLU A 101 -2.88 -18.31 -1.80
CA GLU A 101 -3.80 -19.33 -2.33
C GLU A 101 -3.22 -20.02 -3.57
N LYS A 102 -2.51 -19.29 -4.43
CA LYS A 102 -1.92 -19.82 -5.66
C LYS A 102 -0.50 -20.34 -5.49
N TYR A 103 0.13 -20.16 -4.33
CA TYR A 103 1.58 -20.35 -4.15
C TYR A 103 2.08 -21.74 -4.53
N PHE A 104 1.30 -22.79 -4.21
CA PHE A 104 1.66 -24.18 -4.50
C PHE A 104 1.49 -24.55 -5.98
N ASP A 105 0.73 -23.77 -6.75
CA ASP A 105 0.54 -23.94 -8.19
C ASP A 105 1.57 -23.11 -9.01
N MET A 106 2.42 -22.33 -8.35
CA MET A 106 3.39 -21.45 -9.01
C MET A 106 4.65 -22.20 -9.45
N LYS A 107 5.31 -21.66 -10.48
CA LYS A 107 6.65 -22.12 -10.87
C LYS A 107 7.68 -21.72 -9.81
N LYS A 108 8.79 -22.46 -9.72
CA LYS A 108 9.87 -22.22 -8.73
C LYS A 108 10.34 -20.75 -8.66
N ASN A 109 10.48 -20.07 -9.79
CA ASN A 109 10.86 -18.65 -9.84
C ASN A 109 9.78 -17.74 -9.25
N GLN A 110 8.51 -17.98 -9.61
CA GLN A 110 7.36 -17.26 -9.07
C GLN A 110 7.20 -17.49 -7.56
N CYS A 111 7.45 -18.70 -7.05
CA CYS A 111 7.45 -18.96 -5.60
C CYS A 111 8.52 -18.11 -4.88
N LYS A 112 9.71 -17.96 -5.46
CA LYS A 112 10.77 -17.12 -4.89
C LYS A 112 10.34 -15.66 -4.78
N ASP A 113 9.76 -15.12 -5.85
CA ASP A 113 9.26 -13.74 -5.90
C ASP A 113 8.08 -13.55 -4.93
N ALA A 114 7.16 -14.51 -4.89
CA ALA A 114 6.02 -14.50 -3.99
C ALA A 114 6.44 -14.49 -2.51
N LEU A 115 7.45 -15.29 -2.16
CA LEU A 115 7.99 -15.33 -0.80
C LEU A 115 8.67 -14.01 -0.40
N ASP A 116 9.39 -13.36 -1.31
CA ASP A 116 9.97 -12.04 -1.05
C ASP A 116 8.88 -10.98 -0.83
N ILE A 117 7.84 -10.98 -1.67
CA ILE A 117 6.67 -10.11 -1.52
C ILE A 117 5.98 -10.32 -0.16
N TYR A 118 5.81 -11.58 0.26
CA TYR A 118 5.19 -11.92 1.55
C TYR A 118 6.04 -11.46 2.74
N LYS A 119 7.35 -11.66 2.73
CA LYS A 119 8.24 -11.16 3.80
C LYS A 119 8.17 -9.63 3.92
N LYS A 120 8.16 -8.94 2.78
CA LYS A 120 8.00 -7.49 2.68
C LYS A 120 6.63 -6.99 3.16
N PHE A 121 5.57 -7.80 2.99
CA PHE A 121 4.23 -7.51 3.52
C PHE A 121 4.24 -7.46 5.05
N LEU A 122 4.83 -8.45 5.71
CA LEU A 122 4.87 -8.53 7.18
C LEU A 122 5.51 -7.28 7.79
N TYR A 123 6.63 -6.82 7.23
CA TYR A 123 7.30 -5.61 7.70
C TYR A 123 6.43 -4.35 7.57
N ARG A 124 5.71 -4.20 6.45
CA ARG A 124 4.80 -3.05 6.22
C ARG A 124 3.57 -3.10 7.13
N MET A 125 3.11 -4.30 7.50
CA MET A 125 2.03 -4.46 8.46
C MET A 125 2.40 -3.89 9.84
N THR A 126 3.64 -4.10 10.29
CA THR A 126 4.15 -3.48 11.52
C THR A 126 4.17 -1.96 11.43
N LYS A 127 4.74 -1.40 10.35
CA LYS A 127 4.77 0.06 10.15
C LYS A 127 3.38 0.69 10.05
N LEU A 128 2.44 0.00 9.41
CA LEU A 128 1.06 0.50 9.33
C LEU A 128 0.43 0.53 10.72
N SER A 129 0.65 -0.47 11.56
CA SER A 129 0.16 -0.47 12.95
C SER A 129 0.67 0.75 13.72
N GLU A 130 1.95 1.09 13.59
CA GLU A 130 2.53 2.30 14.18
C GLU A 130 1.89 3.58 13.64
N PHE A 131 1.67 3.66 12.33
CA PHE A 131 0.99 4.79 11.70
C PHE A 131 -0.45 4.96 12.19
N LEU A 132 -1.19 3.85 12.38
CA LEU A 132 -2.56 3.88 12.87
C LEU A 132 -2.64 4.35 14.33
N LYS A 133 -1.66 4.04 15.18
CA LYS A 133 -1.58 4.56 16.55
C LYS A 133 -1.40 6.07 16.63
N VAL A 134 -0.82 6.69 15.60
CA VAL A 134 -0.72 8.16 15.52
C VAL A 134 -2.07 8.79 15.17
N ALA A 135 -2.94 8.03 14.51
CA ALA A 135 -4.27 8.49 14.09
C ALA A 135 -5.37 8.23 15.13
N GLU A 136 -5.10 7.39 16.12
CA GLU A 136 -5.94 7.14 17.31
C GLU A 136 -5.83 8.31 18.30
#